data_AF-A0A1Q5WS84-F1
#
_entry.id   AF-A0A1Q5WS84-F1
#
_cell.length_a   1.000
_cell.length_b   1.000
_cell.length_c   1.000
_cell.angle_alpha   90.00
_cell.angle_beta   90.00
_cell.angle_gamma   90.00
#
_symmetry.space_group_name_H-M   'P 1'
#
loop_
_entity.id
_entity.type
_entity.pdbx_description
1 polymer ?
#
loop_
_entity_poly.entity_id
_entity_poly.type
_entity_poly.pdbx_seq_one_letter_code
_entity_poly.pdbx_strand_id
1 'polypeptide(L)'
;MKQPKVSVPEVTVPKPVEPVGKIAEGTGEGRLKPTKLSSERTQLDWLPDKYTAVEVKGSVKVAGKDVDVSRRVYQIEIDKNYVPKDPAAGGLTNKELMSKGKSPYVAKDGVESKVELHHLIQKEPGGMVEIAESTHDKYSSQLHGLVEDGNSFRNDPLLEKQYNNFRSNYWKMRANEE
;
A
#
# COMPACT_ATOMS: atom_id res chain seq x y z
N MET A 1 57.14 34.97 55.58
CA MET A 1 55.81 34.38 55.39
C MET A 1 55.86 33.50 54.15
N LYS A 2 55.71 32.18 54.30
CA LYS A 2 55.79 31.21 53.19
C LYS A 2 54.37 30.93 52.69
N GLN A 3 54.16 31.01 51.37
CA GLN A 3 52.86 30.80 50.73
C GLN A 3 52.32 29.38 50.98
N PRO A 4 51.01 29.19 51.16
CA PRO A 4 50.41 27.86 51.27
C PRO A 4 50.40 27.16 49.90
N LYS A 5 50.90 25.92 49.85
CA LYS A 5 50.77 25.02 48.70
C LYS A 5 49.31 24.59 48.57
N VAL A 6 48.65 24.99 47.49
CA VAL A 6 47.35 24.44 47.08
C VAL A 6 47.60 23.13 46.34
N SER A 7 47.05 22.02 46.83
CA SER A 7 47.08 20.73 46.14
C SER A 7 46.01 20.71 45.04
N VAL A 8 46.44 20.50 43.80
CA VAL A 8 45.54 20.30 42.66
C VAL A 8 45.09 18.84 42.65
N PRO A 9 43.79 18.52 42.55
CA PRO A 9 43.35 17.14 42.44
C PRO A 9 43.77 16.54 41.09
N GLU A 10 44.25 15.30 41.13
CA GLU A 10 44.68 14.52 39.97
C GLU A 10 43.48 14.16 39.09
N VAL A 11 43.44 14.70 37.86
CA VAL A 11 42.41 14.37 36.87
C VAL A 11 42.68 12.97 36.34
N THR A 12 41.82 12.02 36.71
CA THR A 12 41.89 10.65 36.20
C THR A 12 41.44 10.65 34.73
N VAL A 13 42.36 10.39 33.82
CA VAL A 13 42.08 10.23 32.39
C VAL A 13 41.29 8.92 32.20
N PRO A 14 40.10 8.93 31.57
CA PRO A 14 39.37 7.69 31.30
C PRO A 14 40.14 6.83 30.30
N LYS A 15 40.21 5.52 30.59
CA LYS A 15 40.82 4.51 29.71
C LYS A 15 40.06 4.41 28.38
N PRO A 16 40.74 4.07 27.26
CA PRO A 16 40.08 3.88 25.97
C PRO A 16 39.03 2.77 26.08
N VAL A 17 37.81 3.06 25.62
CA VAL A 17 36.74 2.07 25.48
C VAL A 17 37.10 1.16 24.31
N GLU A 18 37.13 -0.14 24.53
CA GLU A 18 37.32 -1.12 23.47
C GLU A 18 36.21 -0.99 22.41
N PRO A 19 36.49 -1.24 21.12
CA PRO A 19 35.49 -1.14 20.08
C PRO A 19 34.42 -2.21 20.30
N VAL A 20 33.22 -1.77 20.67
CA VAL A 20 32.01 -2.59 20.64
C VAL A 20 31.85 -3.12 19.22
N GLY A 21 31.73 -4.44 19.13
CA GLY A 21 31.78 -5.21 17.90
C GLY A 21 30.87 -4.68 16.80
N LYS A 22 31.43 -4.74 15.59
CA LYS A 22 30.79 -4.77 14.27
C LYS A 22 29.30 -4.45 14.27
N ILE A 23 28.97 -3.27 13.75
CA ILE A 23 27.75 -3.05 12.97
C ILE A 23 27.57 -4.24 12.03
N ALA A 24 26.58 -5.09 12.31
CA ALA A 24 26.05 -5.95 11.29
C ALA A 24 25.38 -5.00 10.29
N GLU A 25 26.03 -4.80 9.14
CA GLU A 25 25.33 -4.40 7.91
C GLU A 25 24.26 -5.46 7.66
N GLY A 26 23.08 -5.22 8.23
CA GLY A 26 21.88 -5.93 7.84
C GLY A 26 21.57 -5.49 6.43
N THR A 27 22.10 -6.22 5.45
CA THR A 27 21.53 -6.33 4.10
C THR A 27 20.18 -7.02 4.23
N GLY A 28 19.24 -6.31 4.84
CA GLY A 28 17.83 -6.63 4.80
C GLY A 28 17.27 -6.17 3.47
N GLU A 29 17.72 -6.76 2.36
CA GLU A 29 16.79 -7.01 1.27
C GLU A 29 15.75 -7.97 1.86
N GLY A 30 14.79 -7.41 2.59
CA GLY A 30 13.58 -8.09 2.95
C GLY A 30 12.89 -8.40 1.63
N ARG A 31 13.24 -9.55 1.03
CA ARG A 31 12.48 -10.15 -0.07
C ARG A 31 11.03 -10.04 0.35
N LEU A 32 10.31 -9.11 -0.27
CA LEU A 32 8.88 -9.00 -0.10
C LEU A 32 8.33 -10.39 -0.33
N LYS A 33 7.64 -10.96 0.67
CA LYS A 33 7.04 -12.28 0.51
C LYS A 33 6.24 -12.25 -0.79
N PRO A 34 6.45 -13.21 -1.71
CA PRO A 34 5.77 -13.20 -3.00
C PRO A 34 4.28 -13.03 -2.75
N THR A 35 3.70 -12.03 -3.41
CA THR A 35 2.26 -11.79 -3.35
C THR A 35 1.57 -13.04 -3.88
N LYS A 36 0.57 -13.56 -3.14
CA LYS A 36 -0.26 -14.68 -3.59
C LYS A 36 -1.17 -14.33 -4.78
N LEU A 37 -1.02 -13.14 -5.35
CA LEU A 37 -1.76 -12.65 -6.50
C LEU A 37 -0.83 -12.54 -7.69
N SER A 38 -1.32 -12.97 -8.85
CA SER A 38 -0.72 -12.75 -10.16
C SER A 38 -1.69 -11.94 -11.02
N SER A 39 -1.14 -11.16 -11.94
CA SER A 39 -1.91 -10.39 -12.91
C SER A 39 -1.64 -10.85 -14.34
N GLU A 40 -2.69 -10.86 -15.15
CA GLU A 40 -2.64 -11.16 -16.58
C GLU A 40 -3.46 -10.09 -17.32
N ARG A 41 -2.82 -9.33 -18.21
CA ARG A 41 -3.53 -8.32 -19.02
C ARG A 41 -4.40 -9.00 -20.07
N THR A 42 -5.58 -8.45 -20.29
CA THR A 42 -6.49 -8.89 -21.35
C THR A 42 -6.90 -7.70 -22.21
N GLN A 43 -6.89 -7.90 -23.53
CA GLN A 43 -7.36 -6.89 -24.47
C GLN A 43 -8.87 -7.00 -24.62
N LEU A 44 -9.56 -5.87 -24.50
CA LEU A 44 -11.01 -5.77 -24.68
C LEU A 44 -11.27 -4.65 -25.68
N ASP A 45 -11.76 -4.98 -26.88
CA ASP A 45 -11.92 -4.02 -27.97
C ASP A 45 -12.89 -2.87 -27.65
N TRP A 46 -13.75 -3.05 -26.65
CA TRP A 46 -14.70 -2.05 -26.17
C TRP A 46 -14.15 -1.17 -25.04
N LEU A 47 -12.99 -1.51 -24.45
CA LEU A 47 -12.45 -0.80 -23.30
C LEU A 47 -11.67 0.44 -23.76
N PRO A 48 -11.98 1.64 -23.23
CA PRO A 48 -11.23 2.83 -23.58
C PRO A 48 -9.75 2.73 -23.15
N ASP A 49 -8.84 3.27 -23.96
CA ASP A 49 -7.37 3.20 -23.79
C ASP A 49 -6.86 3.67 -22.41
N LYS A 50 -7.62 4.53 -21.73
CA LYS A 50 -7.28 5.00 -20.38
C LYS A 50 -7.38 3.92 -19.30
N TYR A 51 -7.90 2.74 -19.64
CA TYR A 51 -7.99 1.60 -18.75
C TYR A 51 -7.27 0.38 -19.33
N THR A 52 -6.66 -0.41 -18.44
CA THR A 52 -6.18 -1.76 -18.76
C THR A 52 -7.02 -2.78 -18.00
N ALA A 53 -7.58 -3.77 -18.70
CA ALA A 53 -8.24 -4.89 -18.04
C ALA A 53 -7.21 -5.92 -17.60
N VAL A 54 -7.23 -6.27 -16.31
CA VAL A 54 -6.30 -7.22 -15.70
C VAL A 54 -7.08 -8.31 -14.96
N GLU A 55 -6.83 -9.56 -15.32
CA GLU A 55 -7.26 -10.71 -14.55
C GLU A 55 -6.30 -10.91 -13.38
N VAL A 56 -6.78 -10.60 -12.18
CA VAL A 56 -6.07 -10.87 -10.94
C VAL A 56 -6.46 -12.25 -10.46
N LYS A 57 -5.50 -13.16 -10.35
CA LYS A 57 -5.71 -14.55 -9.90
C LYS A 57 -4.98 -14.78 -8.59
N GLY A 58 -5.63 -15.47 -7.65
CA GLY A 58 -4.98 -15.86 -6.40
C GLY A 58 -5.91 -15.98 -5.20
N SER A 59 -5.32 -16.21 -4.02
CA SER A 59 -6.05 -16.42 -2.77
C SER A 59 -5.49 -15.59 -1.61
N VAL A 60 -6.32 -15.34 -0.61
CA VAL A 60 -5.94 -14.71 0.67
C VAL A 60 -6.33 -15.57 1.85
N LYS A 61 -5.67 -15.39 3.00
CA LYS A 61 -6.05 -16.10 4.22
C LYS A 61 -7.14 -15.34 4.98
N VAL A 62 -8.27 -15.99 5.23
CA VAL A 62 -9.38 -15.48 6.06
C VAL A 62 -9.71 -16.54 7.10
N ALA A 63 -9.65 -16.18 8.38
CA ALA A 63 -9.86 -17.11 9.50
C ALA A 63 -9.07 -18.44 9.35
N GLY A 64 -7.82 -18.37 8.87
CA GLY A 64 -6.93 -19.52 8.66
C GLY A 64 -7.12 -20.26 7.33
N LYS A 65 -8.25 -20.09 6.65
CA LYS A 65 -8.56 -20.73 5.36
C LYS A 65 -8.04 -19.89 4.19
N ASP A 66 -7.55 -20.54 3.14
CA ASP A 66 -7.28 -19.85 1.87
C ASP A 66 -8.60 -19.68 1.11
N VAL A 67 -8.91 -18.44 0.75
CA VAL A 67 -10.14 -18.04 0.05
C VAL A 67 -9.76 -17.45 -1.30
N ASP A 68 -10.37 -17.95 -2.36
CA ASP A 68 -10.18 -17.44 -3.71
C ASP A 68 -10.70 -15.99 -3.80
N VAL A 69 -9.85 -15.13 -4.34
CA VAL A 69 -10.12 -13.71 -4.54
C VAL A 69 -9.89 -13.30 -5.99
N SER A 70 -9.86 -14.26 -6.90
CA SER A 70 -9.66 -13.99 -8.32
C SER A 70 -10.78 -13.11 -8.88
N ARG A 71 -10.42 -12.07 -9.63
CA ARG A 71 -11.34 -11.08 -10.20
C ARG A 71 -10.66 -10.25 -11.29
N ARG A 72 -11.45 -9.69 -12.19
CA ARG A 72 -10.99 -8.64 -13.10
C ARG A 72 -10.90 -7.30 -12.38
N VAL A 73 -9.81 -6.56 -12.61
CA VAL A 73 -9.65 -5.16 -12.20
C VAL A 73 -9.37 -4.31 -13.43
N TYR A 74 -10.11 -3.22 -13.59
CA TYR A 74 -9.85 -2.20 -14.61
C TYR A 74 -8.91 -1.15 -14.01
N GLN A 75 -7.64 -1.21 -14.42
CA GLN A 75 -6.56 -0.39 -13.89
C GLN A 75 -6.44 0.92 -14.66
N ILE A 76 -5.99 1.97 -13.99
CA ILE A 76 -5.57 3.23 -14.61
C ILE A 76 -4.03 3.30 -14.68
N GLU A 77 -3.51 4.25 -15.46
CA GLU A 77 -2.09 4.60 -15.39
C GLU A 77 -1.76 5.27 -14.05
N ILE A 78 -0.64 4.87 -13.47
CA ILE A 78 -0.14 5.37 -12.20
C ILE A 78 1.36 5.64 -12.36
N ASP A 79 1.77 6.90 -12.20
CA ASP A 79 3.18 7.24 -12.13
C ASP A 79 3.77 6.67 -10.83
N LYS A 80 4.61 5.64 -10.96
CA LYS A 80 5.23 4.93 -9.84
C LYS A 80 6.28 5.76 -9.11
N ASN A 81 6.88 6.74 -9.78
CA ASN A 81 7.92 7.60 -9.22
C ASN A 81 7.36 8.87 -8.58
N TYR A 82 6.06 9.13 -8.77
CA TYR A 82 5.39 10.25 -8.14
C TYR A 82 5.51 10.19 -6.62
N VAL A 83 5.90 11.32 -6.02
CA VAL A 83 5.94 11.52 -4.56
C VAL A 83 4.75 12.42 -4.18
N PRO A 84 3.72 11.88 -3.53
CA PRO A 84 2.55 12.66 -3.14
C PRO A 84 2.89 13.70 -2.07
N LYS A 85 2.20 14.83 -2.10
CA LYS A 85 2.34 15.90 -1.09
C LYS A 85 1.54 15.64 0.19
N ASP A 86 0.57 14.72 0.14
CA ASP A 86 -0.21 14.31 1.31
C ASP A 86 0.74 13.79 2.41
N PRO A 87 0.77 14.41 3.62
CA PRO A 87 1.60 13.95 4.73
C PRO A 87 1.38 12.46 5.08
N ALA A 88 0.20 11.91 4.82
CA ALA A 88 -0.11 10.49 5.03
C ALA A 88 0.69 9.55 4.10
N ALA A 89 1.20 10.05 2.97
CA ALA A 89 2.15 9.32 2.12
C ALA A 89 3.53 9.19 2.77
N GLY A 90 3.88 10.06 3.72
CA GLY A 90 5.13 10.01 4.47
C GLY A 90 6.37 10.20 3.59
N GLY A 91 6.25 10.99 2.52
CA GLY A 91 7.33 11.26 1.57
C GLY A 91 7.74 10.07 0.69
N LEU A 92 6.94 9.00 0.67
CA LEU A 92 7.18 7.81 -0.16
C LEU A 92 6.66 8.02 -1.58
N THR A 93 7.35 7.42 -2.55
CA THR A 93 6.85 7.29 -3.92
C THR A 93 5.63 6.37 -3.98
N ASN A 94 4.84 6.48 -5.05
CA ASN A 94 3.74 5.56 -5.32
C ASN A 94 4.17 4.09 -5.34
N LYS A 95 5.35 3.77 -5.90
CA LYS A 95 5.90 2.39 -5.88
C LYS A 95 6.13 1.90 -4.46
N GLU A 96 6.70 2.72 -3.60
CA GLU A 96 6.97 2.37 -2.20
C GLU A 96 5.70 2.23 -1.37
N LEU A 97 4.70 3.11 -1.60
CA LEU A 97 3.37 2.98 -1.01
C LEU A 97 2.73 1.65 -1.39
N MET A 98 2.68 1.35 -2.69
CA MET A 98 2.11 0.11 -3.21
C MET A 98 2.86 -1.13 -2.71
N SER A 99 4.19 -1.08 -2.62
CA SER A 99 5.01 -2.17 -2.06
C SER A 99 4.73 -2.43 -0.58
N LYS A 100 4.23 -1.43 0.16
CA LYS A 100 3.72 -1.56 1.53
C LYS A 100 2.23 -1.94 1.59
N GLY A 101 1.58 -2.15 0.44
CA GLY A 101 0.16 -2.46 0.31
C GLY A 101 -0.76 -1.26 0.54
N LYS A 102 -0.24 -0.04 0.39
CA LYS A 102 -1.00 1.21 0.50
C LYS A 102 -1.41 1.69 -0.88
N SER A 103 -2.53 2.41 -0.94
CA SER A 103 -2.98 3.07 -2.16
C SER A 103 -1.94 4.09 -2.66
N PRO A 104 -1.67 4.12 -3.97
CA PRO A 104 -0.94 5.21 -4.61
C PRO A 104 -1.85 6.44 -4.78
N TYR A 105 -1.29 7.50 -5.36
CA TYR A 105 -2.00 8.73 -5.71
C TYR A 105 -1.91 8.99 -7.20
N VAL A 106 -2.89 9.72 -7.71
CA VAL A 106 -2.89 10.33 -9.04
C VAL A 106 -3.11 11.82 -8.88
N ALA A 107 -2.54 12.60 -9.80
CA ALA A 107 -2.77 14.04 -9.87
C ALA A 107 -3.44 14.37 -11.21
N LYS A 108 -4.59 15.04 -11.14
CA LYS A 108 -5.28 15.54 -12.32
C LYS A 108 -5.56 17.03 -12.14
N ASP A 109 -5.16 17.83 -13.12
CA ASP A 109 -5.34 19.29 -13.10
C ASP A 109 -4.75 19.95 -11.83
N GLY A 110 -3.63 19.41 -11.34
CA GLY A 110 -2.96 19.88 -10.13
C GLY A 110 -3.59 19.43 -8.82
N VAL A 111 -4.70 18.67 -8.86
CA VAL A 111 -5.38 18.11 -7.69
C VAL A 111 -4.95 16.66 -7.49
N GLU A 112 -4.31 16.40 -6.35
CA GLU A 112 -3.94 15.05 -5.91
C GLU A 112 -5.15 14.31 -5.34
N SER A 113 -5.22 13.01 -5.58
CA SER A 113 -6.22 12.11 -4.99
C SER A 113 -5.63 10.73 -4.80
N LYS A 114 -5.99 10.05 -3.71
CA LYS A 114 -5.68 8.62 -3.56
C LYS A 114 -6.39 7.82 -4.64
N VAL A 115 -5.79 6.71 -5.06
CA VAL A 115 -6.47 5.71 -5.89
C VAL A 115 -7.16 4.71 -4.99
N GLU A 116 -8.44 4.48 -5.26
CA GLU A 116 -9.28 3.52 -4.56
C GLU A 116 -9.74 2.40 -5.48
N LEU A 117 -10.00 1.23 -4.89
CA LEU A 117 -10.62 0.11 -5.57
C LEU A 117 -12.12 0.16 -5.32
N HIS A 118 -12.89 0.30 -6.38
CA HIS A 118 -14.35 0.32 -6.32
C HIS A 118 -14.92 -0.94 -6.96
N HIS A 119 -15.84 -1.63 -6.27
CA HIS A 119 -16.56 -2.79 -6.79
C HIS A 119 -17.63 -2.36 -7.80
N LEU A 120 -17.62 -2.93 -9.00
CA LEU A 120 -18.57 -2.57 -10.06
C LEU A 120 -20.03 -2.93 -9.74
N ILE A 121 -20.24 -4.00 -8.97
CA ILE A 121 -21.57 -4.50 -8.60
C ILE A 121 -21.72 -4.70 -7.07
N GLN A 122 -20.84 -4.08 -6.29
CA GLN A 122 -20.88 -4.08 -4.81
C GLN A 122 -20.88 -5.47 -4.12
N LYS A 123 -20.42 -6.53 -4.81
CA LYS A 123 -20.25 -7.88 -4.26
C LYS A 123 -18.78 -8.20 -4.03
N GLU A 124 -18.46 -8.88 -2.92
CA GLU A 124 -17.12 -9.36 -2.61
C GLU A 124 -17.09 -10.91 -2.54
N PRO A 125 -16.21 -11.59 -3.30
CA PRO A 125 -15.35 -11.04 -4.35
C PRO A 125 -16.17 -10.59 -5.57
N GLY A 126 -15.66 -9.60 -6.30
CA GLY A 126 -16.31 -9.07 -7.51
C GLY A 126 -15.40 -8.15 -8.30
N GLY A 127 -15.73 -7.95 -9.59
CA GLY A 127 -14.93 -7.09 -10.48
C GLY A 127 -14.82 -5.66 -9.95
N MET A 128 -13.65 -5.05 -10.18
CA MET A 128 -13.32 -3.72 -9.63
C MET A 128 -12.77 -2.77 -10.69
N VAL A 129 -12.78 -1.48 -10.36
CA VAL A 129 -12.10 -0.42 -11.11
C VAL A 129 -11.28 0.43 -10.15
N GLU A 130 -10.11 0.87 -10.62
CA GLU A 130 -9.32 1.91 -9.97
C GLU A 130 -9.92 3.28 -10.29
N ILE A 131 -10.27 4.05 -9.26
CA ILE A 131 -10.79 5.42 -9.39
C ILE A 131 -10.11 6.35 -8.39
N ALA A 132 -10.05 7.65 -8.73
CA ALA A 132 -9.61 8.65 -7.78
C ALA A 132 -10.65 8.79 -6.64
N GLU A 133 -10.18 8.89 -5.40
CA GLU A 133 -10.99 9.16 -4.19
C GLU A 133 -11.92 10.35 -4.41
N SER A 134 -11.43 11.46 -4.98
CA SER A 134 -12.26 12.62 -5.32
C SER A 134 -13.43 12.31 -6.28
N THR A 135 -13.25 11.35 -7.19
CA THR A 135 -14.32 10.88 -8.08
C THR A 135 -15.28 9.96 -7.32
N HIS A 136 -14.75 9.07 -6.48
CA HIS A 136 -15.56 8.18 -5.65
C HIS A 136 -16.46 8.96 -4.70
N ASP A 137 -15.91 9.96 -4.00
CA ASP A 137 -16.65 10.82 -3.08
C ASP A 137 -17.72 11.62 -3.81
N LYS A 138 -17.36 12.25 -4.94
CA LYS A 138 -18.28 13.08 -5.73
C LYS A 138 -19.49 12.29 -6.23
N TYR A 139 -19.31 11.03 -6.61
CA TYR A 139 -20.36 10.19 -7.19
C TYR A 139 -20.78 9.03 -6.29
N SER A 140 -20.57 9.15 -4.98
CA SER A 140 -20.78 8.06 -4.02
C SER A 140 -22.20 7.48 -4.09
N SER A 141 -23.24 8.31 -4.22
CA SER A 141 -24.62 7.83 -4.30
C SER A 141 -24.93 7.05 -5.59
N GLN A 142 -24.35 7.44 -6.72
CA GLN A 142 -24.49 6.72 -7.99
C GLN A 142 -23.69 5.41 -7.97
N LEU A 143 -22.52 5.43 -7.34
CA LEU A 143 -21.63 4.28 -7.24
C LEU A 143 -22.11 3.24 -6.21
N HIS A 144 -22.95 3.62 -5.24
CA HIS A 144 -23.40 2.74 -4.16
C HIS A 144 -24.90 2.39 -4.14
N GLY A 145 -25.58 2.37 -5.28
CA GLY A 145 -27.04 2.14 -5.34
C GLY A 145 -27.54 0.72 -5.65
N LEU A 146 -26.66 -0.29 -5.78
CA LEU A 146 -27.04 -1.65 -6.23
C LEU A 146 -27.32 -2.64 -5.09
N VAL A 147 -26.92 -2.33 -3.86
CA VAL A 147 -27.24 -3.12 -2.67
C VAL A 147 -28.03 -2.27 -1.68
N GLU A 148 -29.01 -2.88 -1.03
CA GLU A 148 -29.81 -2.21 0.00
C GLU A 148 -28.96 -1.84 1.22
N ASP A 149 -29.41 -0.82 1.95
CA ASP A 149 -28.79 -0.42 3.21
C ASP A 149 -28.68 -1.61 4.17
N GLY A 150 -27.50 -1.79 4.77
CA GLY A 150 -27.22 -2.92 5.65
C GLY A 150 -26.75 -4.20 4.96
N ASN A 151 -26.87 -4.32 3.64
CA ASN A 151 -26.43 -5.50 2.88
C ASN A 151 -25.02 -5.36 2.27
N SER A 152 -24.27 -4.34 2.70
CA SER A 152 -22.85 -4.17 2.33
C SER A 152 -22.03 -5.37 2.78
N PHE A 153 -21.14 -5.88 1.92
CA PHE A 153 -20.17 -6.93 2.28
C PHE A 153 -19.31 -6.55 3.49
N ARG A 154 -19.19 -5.24 3.79
CA ARG A 154 -18.44 -4.75 4.96
C ARG A 154 -19.10 -5.12 6.29
N ASN A 155 -20.38 -5.47 6.28
CA ASN A 155 -21.07 -5.90 7.49
C ASN A 155 -20.82 -7.39 7.82
N ASP A 156 -20.23 -8.15 6.91
CA ASP A 156 -19.73 -9.50 7.16
C ASP A 156 -18.22 -9.43 7.49
N PRO A 157 -17.79 -9.78 8.72
CA PRO A 157 -16.39 -9.69 9.12
C PRO A 157 -15.42 -10.56 8.28
N LEU A 158 -15.90 -11.66 7.71
CA LEU A 158 -15.10 -12.52 6.84
C LEU A 158 -14.91 -11.87 5.47
N LEU A 159 -15.97 -11.32 4.88
CA LEU A 159 -15.88 -10.61 3.59
C LEU A 159 -15.10 -9.30 3.71
N GLU A 160 -15.27 -8.54 4.80
CA GLU A 160 -14.47 -7.34 5.05
C GLU A 160 -12.98 -7.68 5.15
N LYS A 161 -12.64 -8.72 5.93
CA LYS A 161 -11.26 -9.20 6.05
C LYS A 161 -10.71 -9.72 4.73
N GLN A 162 -11.53 -10.43 3.96
CA GLN A 162 -11.19 -10.90 2.61
C GLN A 162 -10.80 -9.73 1.71
N TYR A 163 -11.66 -8.71 1.64
CA TYR A 163 -11.41 -7.52 0.83
C TYR A 163 -10.16 -6.77 1.27
N ASN A 164 -9.98 -6.54 2.57
CA ASN A 164 -8.81 -5.82 3.09
C ASN A 164 -7.49 -6.55 2.79
N ASN A 165 -7.50 -7.88 2.89
CA ASN A 165 -6.35 -8.69 2.52
C ASN A 165 -6.10 -8.67 1.00
N PHE A 166 -7.17 -8.75 0.18
CA PHE A 166 -7.06 -8.60 -1.26
C PHE A 166 -6.46 -7.24 -1.62
N ARG A 167 -7.03 -6.14 -1.13
CA ARG A 167 -6.60 -4.76 -1.40
C ARG A 167 -5.12 -4.55 -1.07
N SER A 168 -4.66 -4.99 0.10
CA SER A 168 -3.24 -4.85 0.47
C SER A 168 -2.32 -5.64 -0.46
N ASN A 169 -2.69 -6.87 -0.82
CA ASN A 169 -1.90 -7.71 -1.71
C ASN A 169 -1.98 -7.25 -3.16
N TYR A 170 -3.11 -6.68 -3.57
CA TYR A 170 -3.33 -6.10 -4.89
C TYR A 170 -2.34 -4.95 -5.14
N TRP A 171 -2.24 -4.01 -4.20
CA TRP A 171 -1.27 -2.91 -4.35
C TRP A 171 0.17 -3.42 -4.38
N LYS A 172 0.52 -4.41 -3.55
CA LYS A 172 1.85 -5.03 -3.59
C LYS A 172 2.14 -5.69 -4.93
N MET A 173 1.15 -6.33 -5.55
CA MET A 173 1.26 -6.90 -6.89
C MET A 173 1.42 -5.78 -7.94
N ARG A 174 0.53 -4.77 -7.92
CA ARG A 174 0.55 -3.59 -8.81
C ARG A 174 1.90 -2.86 -8.79
N ALA A 175 2.58 -2.81 -7.64
CA ALA A 175 3.91 -2.23 -7.50
C ALA A 175 4.95 -2.87 -8.44
N ASN A 176 4.83 -4.18 -8.67
CA ASN A 176 5.77 -5.01 -9.41
C ASN A 176 5.38 -5.25 -10.88
N GLU A 177 4.21 -4.78 -11.31
CA GLU A 177 3.84 -4.80 -12.73
C GLU A 177 4.74 -3.84 -13.53
N GLU A 178 4.93 -4.08 -14.82
CA GLU A 178 5.67 -3.14 -15.69
C GLU A 178 4.79 -1.97 -16.15
#